data_AF-A0A9P3BGW4-F1
#
_entry.id   AF-A0A9P3BGW4-F1
#
_cell.length_a   1.000
_cell.length_b   1.000
_cell.length_c   1.000
_cell.angle_alpha   90.00
_cell.angle_beta   90.00
_cell.angle_gamma   90.00
#
_symmetry.space_group_name_H-M   'P 1'
#
loop_
_entity.id
_entity.type
_entity.pdbx_description
1 polymer ?
#
loop_
_entity_poly.entity_id
_entity_poly.type
_entity_poly.pdbx_seq_one_letter_code
_entity_poly.pdbx_strand_id
1 'polypeptide(L)'
;MDDSEYQPLLNPTSALYETISYESIQDIRPNGRPVSSRSTIPETATYGRNLTWTSAYILVISRVIGSGIFATPGSIVKSVGSVGLALLVWLVGTVLAACGLAVSMEFGCMLPRSGGDKVYLEYTYRRPRFLASTLIAVQAVLLGFTASNCIIFSKYTLFALSIEPTEYQQKALAAGLMTAITIVHGCFLKTGIWIQNLLGWMKIFMIAAMTLTGLWVILFRPEEQPISVSNDVDRTGYDVFLWDNLWEGSNWSWSLLSTSLFKVFYSYAGLSNVNNVLNEVQDPVRTVKSVCPSALVTACCLYLLANISYFLVVPIEEIKNSGELVGALLFERVFGPHVGRTLFPLAIAISAAGNVMVVTFAWARVNQEIARQGFLPFSSMLSSSRPFNSPLGGLIVHYIPSLMVIVLPPPGDVYSFILDVEGYPGQIFALAIAVGLLIMRRRQPNLPRPFKAWLPAVWLRIIVCVALLAAPFIPPPDRKGDVDFFYATYAIVGVGILLFGVIYWYIWTVLLPRWGGYKLEEEVDVLDDGTSITKLVPSYIL
;
A
#
# COMPACT_ATOMS: atom_id res chain seq x y z
N MET A 1 14.28 -38.18 8.57
CA MET A 1 13.81 -36.79 8.64
C MET A 1 13.84 -36.26 7.23
N ASP A 2 12.73 -35.71 6.75
CA ASP A 2 12.53 -35.36 5.36
C ASP A 2 13.22 -34.02 5.05
N ASP A 3 14.35 -34.05 4.32
CA ASP A 3 15.15 -32.86 3.97
C ASP A 3 14.36 -31.85 3.10
N SER A 4 13.25 -32.29 2.50
CA SER A 4 12.35 -31.45 1.71
C SER A 4 11.69 -30.32 2.53
N GLU A 5 11.53 -30.46 3.85
CA GLU A 5 11.01 -29.37 4.70
C GLU A 5 11.99 -28.21 4.87
N TYR A 6 13.28 -28.44 4.64
CA TYR A 6 14.34 -27.47 4.91
C TYR A 6 14.81 -26.71 3.67
N GLN A 7 14.45 -27.20 2.47
CA GLN A 7 14.82 -26.54 1.23
C GLN A 7 14.08 -25.21 1.08
N PRO A 8 14.78 -24.13 0.69
CA PRO A 8 14.14 -22.86 0.42
C PRO A 8 13.28 -23.00 -0.86
N LEU A 9 12.04 -22.50 -0.81
CA LEU A 9 11.20 -22.32 -2.00
C LEU A 9 11.92 -21.47 -3.07
N LEU A 10 12.83 -20.61 -2.63
CA LEU A 10 13.73 -19.83 -3.46
C LEU A 10 15.12 -20.52 -3.51
N ASN A 11 15.33 -21.43 -4.46
CA ASN A 11 16.63 -22.08 -4.63
C ASN A 11 17.68 -21.13 -5.22
N PRO A 12 18.96 -21.16 -4.79
CA PRO A 12 20.05 -20.45 -5.48
C PRO A 12 20.39 -21.05 -6.86
N THR A 13 20.01 -22.31 -7.08
CA THR A 13 20.45 -23.18 -8.17
C THR A 13 19.48 -23.27 -9.36
N SER A 14 18.31 -22.63 -9.32
CA SER A 14 17.44 -22.51 -10.50
C SER A 14 18.06 -21.67 -11.63
N ALA A 15 19.28 -21.14 -11.43
CA ALA A 15 20.10 -20.45 -12.42
C ALA A 15 21.09 -21.36 -13.19
N LEU A 16 21.06 -22.68 -13.01
CA LEU A 16 22.00 -23.61 -13.65
C LEU A 16 21.28 -24.61 -14.58
N TYR A 17 20.55 -24.12 -15.58
CA TYR A 17 20.26 -24.90 -16.80
C TYR A 17 20.11 -23.96 -18.00
N GLU A 18 21.25 -23.58 -18.58
CA GLU A 18 21.57 -23.75 -20.00
C GLU A 18 23.06 -23.42 -20.15
N THR A 19 23.85 -24.46 -20.43
CA THR A 19 25.27 -24.37 -20.71
C THR A 19 25.48 -23.64 -22.04
N ILE A 20 25.36 -22.31 -22.06
CA ILE A 20 25.96 -21.50 -23.11
C ILE A 20 27.44 -21.37 -22.76
N SER A 21 28.28 -21.73 -23.74
CA SER A 21 29.72 -21.84 -23.64
C SER A 21 30.39 -20.66 -22.94
N TYR A 22 31.35 -20.99 -22.08
CA TYR A 22 32.06 -20.12 -21.13
C TYR A 22 33.04 -19.10 -21.78
N GLU A 23 32.78 -18.59 -22.99
CA GLU A 23 33.73 -17.74 -23.74
C GLU A 23 33.19 -16.44 -24.33
N SER A 24 31.92 -16.09 -24.17
CA SER A 24 31.42 -14.81 -24.68
C SER A 24 30.45 -14.14 -23.72
N ILE A 25 30.95 -13.11 -23.03
CA ILE A 25 30.32 -11.81 -22.69
C ILE A 25 31.28 -11.14 -21.70
N GLN A 26 32.32 -10.51 -22.24
CA GLN A 26 33.01 -9.43 -21.56
C GLN A 26 32.22 -8.15 -21.83
N ASP A 27 31.22 -7.85 -21.00
CA ASP A 27 30.57 -6.54 -21.00
C ASP A 27 31.48 -5.52 -20.30
N ILE A 28 32.44 -5.00 -21.06
CA ILE A 28 33.30 -3.89 -20.68
C ILE A 28 32.52 -2.59 -20.90
N ARG A 29 32.21 -1.85 -19.82
CA ARG A 29 31.88 -0.43 -19.93
C ARG A 29 33.14 0.37 -20.28
N PRO A 30 33.05 1.45 -21.08
CA PRO A 30 34.22 2.22 -21.55
C PRO A 30 35.00 2.99 -20.46
N ASN A 31 34.66 2.84 -19.18
CA ASN A 31 35.33 3.52 -18.06
C ASN A 31 35.81 2.53 -16.99
N GLY A 32 36.65 1.55 -17.36
CA GLY A 32 37.73 0.91 -16.56
C GLY A 32 37.50 0.55 -15.08
N ARG A 33 36.28 0.61 -14.56
CA ARG A 33 35.96 0.27 -13.18
C ARG A 33 35.53 -1.19 -13.17
N PRO A 34 36.22 -2.07 -12.42
CA PRO A 34 35.78 -3.44 -12.29
C PRO A 34 34.37 -3.44 -11.74
N VAL A 35 33.47 -4.20 -12.38
CA VAL A 35 32.17 -4.54 -11.79
C VAL A 35 32.51 -5.21 -10.46
N SER A 36 32.17 -4.57 -9.34
CA SER A 36 32.43 -5.16 -8.03
C SER A 36 31.60 -6.43 -7.90
N SER A 37 32.21 -7.56 -8.21
CA SER A 37 31.75 -8.91 -7.90
C SER A 37 31.78 -9.10 -6.39
N ARG A 38 30.80 -8.50 -5.69
CA ARG A 38 30.55 -8.78 -4.28
C ARG A 38 29.05 -8.79 -3.99
N SER A 39 28.57 -10.01 -3.74
CA SER A 39 27.84 -10.32 -2.50
C SER A 39 26.44 -9.71 -2.34
N THR A 40 25.52 -10.07 -3.23
CA THR A 40 24.08 -10.16 -2.97
C THR A 40 23.57 -11.39 -3.74
N ILE A 41 22.34 -11.88 -3.49
CA ILE A 41 21.75 -12.96 -4.32
C ILE A 41 20.77 -12.35 -5.35
N PRO A 42 21.26 -11.60 -6.36
CA PRO A 42 20.37 -11.12 -7.41
C PRO A 42 19.83 -12.31 -8.19
N GLU A 43 18.54 -12.27 -8.50
CA GLU A 43 17.99 -13.12 -9.55
C GLU A 43 18.40 -12.56 -10.92
N THR A 44 18.54 -13.43 -11.91
CA THR A 44 18.80 -13.01 -13.30
C THR A 44 17.60 -12.21 -13.80
N ALA A 45 17.81 -10.95 -14.18
CA ALA A 45 16.75 -10.12 -14.75
C ALA A 45 16.52 -10.55 -16.21
N THR A 46 15.51 -11.39 -16.45
CA THR A 46 15.12 -11.88 -17.78
C THR A 46 14.84 -10.75 -18.78
N TYR A 47 14.39 -9.58 -18.30
CA TYR A 47 14.07 -8.41 -19.14
C TYR A 47 15.11 -7.28 -19.09
N GLY A 48 16.27 -7.50 -18.45
CA GLY A 48 17.31 -6.49 -18.25
C GLY A 48 16.97 -5.44 -17.18
N ARG A 49 18.00 -4.69 -16.74
CA ARG A 49 17.87 -3.64 -15.70
C ARG A 49 17.67 -2.26 -16.33
N ASN A 50 16.41 -1.90 -16.56
CA ASN A 50 16.04 -0.69 -17.30
C ASN A 50 15.66 0.50 -16.40
N LEU A 51 15.37 0.25 -15.12
CA LEU A 51 14.80 1.25 -14.23
C LEU A 51 15.91 2.08 -13.56
N THR A 52 15.96 3.37 -13.91
CA THR A 52 16.94 4.34 -13.40
C THR A 52 16.56 4.84 -12.00
N TRP A 53 17.47 5.57 -11.34
CA TRP A 53 17.18 6.24 -10.06
C TRP A 53 15.96 7.16 -10.13
N THR A 54 15.86 7.97 -11.19
CA THR A 54 14.74 8.92 -11.38
C THR A 54 13.43 8.17 -11.59
N SER A 55 13.45 7.11 -12.40
CA SER A 55 12.28 6.24 -12.60
C SER A 55 11.84 5.58 -11.29
N ALA A 56 12.79 5.10 -10.47
CA ALA A 56 12.49 4.54 -9.15
C ALA A 56 11.91 5.59 -8.20
N TYR A 57 12.46 6.80 -8.18
CA TYR A 57 11.94 7.89 -7.35
C TYR A 57 10.52 8.27 -7.74
N ILE A 58 10.25 8.45 -9.03
CA ILE A 58 8.91 8.73 -9.54
C ILE A 58 7.95 7.59 -9.18
N LEU A 59 8.37 6.33 -9.35
CA LEU A 59 7.57 5.15 -8.99
C LEU A 59 7.18 5.14 -7.50
N VAL A 60 8.11 5.46 -6.60
CA VAL A 60 7.84 5.50 -5.15
C VAL A 60 6.95 6.69 -4.80
N ILE A 61 7.32 7.90 -5.21
CA ILE A 61 6.60 9.12 -4.79
C ILE A 61 5.18 9.19 -5.38
N SER A 62 4.98 8.69 -6.60
CA SER A 62 3.66 8.66 -7.26
C SER A 62 2.72 7.61 -6.64
N ARG A 63 3.29 6.60 -5.98
CA ARG A 63 2.53 5.60 -5.22
C ARG A 63 2.12 6.13 -3.85
N VAL A 64 3.06 6.79 -3.17
CA VAL A 64 2.83 7.42 -1.86
C VAL A 64 1.80 8.53 -1.98
N ILE A 65 1.99 9.46 -2.91
CA ILE A 65 1.07 10.58 -3.07
C ILE A 65 -0.15 10.16 -3.90
N GLY A 66 -1.14 9.62 -3.20
CA GLY A 66 -2.45 9.27 -3.71
C GLY A 66 -3.58 10.03 -3.03
N SER A 67 -4.74 9.37 -2.93
CA SER A 67 -5.94 9.93 -2.28
C SER A 67 -5.80 10.13 -0.77
N GLY A 68 -4.85 9.44 -0.12
CA GLY A 68 -4.72 9.42 1.34
C GLY A 68 -4.63 10.82 1.97
N ILE A 69 -3.76 11.70 1.44
CA ILE A 69 -3.61 13.06 1.99
C ILE A 69 -4.85 13.94 1.78
N PHE A 70 -5.68 13.66 0.77
CA PHE A 70 -6.88 14.43 0.51
C PHE A 70 -8.09 13.95 1.32
N ALA A 71 -8.08 12.67 1.74
CA ALA A 71 -9.21 12.01 2.36
C ALA A 71 -9.05 11.74 3.87
N THR A 72 -7.83 11.45 4.33
CA THR A 72 -7.60 11.04 5.72
C THR A 72 -7.57 12.18 6.74
N PRO A 73 -7.15 13.44 6.44
CA PRO A 73 -7.05 14.46 7.47
C PRO A 73 -8.37 14.78 8.18
N GLY A 74 -9.49 14.87 7.44
CA GLY A 74 -10.80 15.13 8.03
C GLY A 74 -11.23 14.05 9.03
N SER A 75 -11.08 12.78 8.65
CA SER A 75 -11.38 11.64 9.54
C SER A 75 -10.42 11.51 10.73
N ILE A 76 -9.14 11.85 10.57
CA ILE A 76 -8.17 11.89 11.68
C ILE A 76 -8.58 12.99 12.68
N VAL A 77 -8.87 14.20 12.22
CA VAL A 77 -9.28 15.32 13.07
C VAL A 77 -10.62 15.03 13.76
N LYS A 78 -11.58 14.40 13.08
CA LYS A 78 -12.83 13.91 13.69
C LYS A 78 -12.55 12.93 14.84
N SER A 79 -11.57 12.05 14.68
CA SER A 79 -11.22 11.02 15.68
C SER A 79 -10.47 11.59 16.89
N VAL A 80 -9.49 12.47 16.66
CA VAL A 80 -8.62 13.00 17.73
C VAL A 80 -9.07 14.34 18.30
N GLY A 81 -10.04 15.00 17.66
CA GLY A 81 -10.75 16.18 18.15
C GLY A 81 -10.01 17.53 18.03
N SER A 82 -8.68 17.53 18.11
CA SER A 82 -7.85 18.75 18.15
C SER A 82 -6.81 18.85 17.04
N VAL A 83 -6.40 20.08 16.72
CA VAL A 83 -5.40 20.36 15.67
C VAL A 83 -4.00 19.87 16.08
N GLY A 84 -3.59 20.16 17.32
CA GLY A 84 -2.31 19.75 17.87
C GLY A 84 -2.15 18.24 17.90
N LEU A 85 -3.19 17.51 18.31
CA LEU A 85 -3.14 16.05 18.33
C LEU A 85 -3.16 15.47 16.91
N ALA A 86 -3.90 16.04 15.97
CA ALA A 86 -3.88 15.60 14.57
C ALA A 86 -2.49 15.76 13.94
N LEU A 87 -1.83 16.92 14.12
CA LEU A 87 -0.46 17.15 13.65
C LEU A 87 0.54 16.21 14.33
N LEU A 88 0.37 15.95 15.64
CA LEU A 88 1.19 15.00 16.37
C LEU A 88 1.04 13.58 15.81
N VAL A 89 -0.18 13.13 15.50
CA VAL A 89 -0.44 11.82 14.89
C VAL A 89 0.23 11.71 13.51
N TRP A 90 0.20 12.76 12.69
CA TRP A 90 0.95 12.78 11.42
C TRP A 90 2.45 12.69 11.62
N LEU A 91 3.01 13.46 12.56
CA LEU A 91 4.45 13.44 12.86
C LEU A 91 4.90 12.07 13.39
N VAL A 92 4.19 11.55 14.41
CA VAL A 92 4.46 10.23 14.99
C VAL A 92 4.29 9.15 13.93
N GLY A 93 3.20 9.16 13.16
CA GLY A 93 2.97 8.22 12.08
C GLY A 93 4.08 8.25 11.01
N THR A 94 4.64 9.42 10.72
CA THR A 94 5.79 9.56 9.81
C THR A 94 7.06 8.92 10.38
N VAL A 95 7.37 9.14 11.65
CA VAL A 95 8.52 8.50 12.33
C VAL A 95 8.35 6.99 12.35
N LEU A 96 7.14 6.49 12.60
CA LEU A 96 6.81 5.07 12.58
C LEU A 96 6.91 4.47 11.17
N ALA A 97 6.46 5.20 10.15
CA ALA A 97 6.65 4.83 8.75
C ALA A 97 8.15 4.77 8.39
N ALA A 98 8.97 5.71 8.89
CA ALA A 98 10.42 5.69 8.72
C ALA A 98 11.07 4.43 9.33
N CYS A 99 10.59 3.99 10.49
CA CYS A 99 11.06 2.76 11.13
C CYS A 99 10.70 1.51 10.31
N GLY A 100 9.46 1.45 9.80
CA GLY A 100 9.04 0.39 8.88
C GLY A 100 9.87 0.38 7.59
N LEU A 101 10.09 1.57 7.01
CA LEU A 101 10.90 1.73 5.81
C LEU A 101 12.34 1.28 6.02
N ALA A 102 12.96 1.59 7.18
CA ALA A 102 14.30 1.13 7.50
C ALA A 102 14.40 -0.41 7.53
N VAL A 103 13.40 -1.09 8.11
CA VAL A 103 13.32 -2.56 8.10
C VAL A 103 13.25 -3.08 6.65
N SER A 104 12.34 -2.53 5.83
CA SER A 104 12.19 -2.92 4.43
C SER A 104 13.43 -2.60 3.59
N MET A 105 14.16 -1.53 3.88
CA MET A 105 15.40 -1.16 3.19
C MET A 105 16.54 -2.15 3.50
N GLU A 106 16.65 -2.64 4.73
CA GLU A 106 17.65 -3.67 5.07
C GLU A 106 17.35 -4.96 4.32
N PHE A 107 16.10 -5.40 4.31
CA PHE A 107 15.69 -6.56 3.52
C PHE A 107 15.92 -6.35 2.02
N GLY A 108 15.51 -5.22 1.45
CA GLY A 108 15.69 -4.96 0.01
C GLY A 108 17.14 -4.83 -0.42
N CYS A 109 18.03 -4.33 0.45
CA CYS A 109 19.47 -4.31 0.19
C CYS A 109 20.14 -5.68 0.40
N MET A 110 19.62 -6.48 1.32
CA MET A 110 20.13 -7.83 1.64
C MET A 110 19.68 -8.87 0.61
N LEU A 111 18.44 -8.75 0.12
CA LEU A 111 17.78 -9.61 -0.86
C LEU A 111 17.24 -8.73 -2.01
N PRO A 112 18.10 -8.27 -2.93
CA PRO A 112 17.69 -7.40 -4.03
C PRO A 112 16.99 -8.20 -5.13
N ARG A 113 15.81 -8.72 -4.80
CA ARG A 113 14.92 -9.49 -5.66
C ARG A 113 13.56 -8.81 -5.74
N SER A 114 12.92 -8.91 -6.90
CA SER A 114 11.53 -8.46 -7.06
C SER A 114 10.57 -9.28 -6.20
N GLY A 115 9.53 -8.64 -5.68
CA GLY A 115 8.49 -9.26 -4.86
C GLY A 115 8.40 -8.79 -3.40
N GLY A 116 9.31 -7.91 -2.95
CA GLY A 116 9.18 -7.19 -1.67
C GLY A 116 8.90 -8.09 -0.46
N ASP A 117 7.85 -7.76 0.28
CA ASP A 117 7.46 -8.43 1.53
C ASP A 117 7.23 -9.94 1.36
N LYS A 118 6.75 -10.36 0.18
CA LYS A 118 6.61 -11.79 -0.16
C LYS A 118 7.95 -12.51 -0.02
N VAL A 119 8.96 -12.01 -0.74
CA VAL A 119 10.31 -12.59 -0.75
C VAL A 119 10.90 -12.61 0.65
N TYR A 120 10.67 -11.55 1.44
CA TYR A 120 11.25 -11.44 2.77
C TYR A 120 10.69 -12.48 3.72
N LEU A 121 9.36 -12.67 3.70
CA LEU A 121 8.69 -13.64 4.55
C LEU A 121 8.98 -15.09 4.12
N GLU A 122 8.94 -15.39 2.82
CA GLU A 122 9.26 -16.73 2.29
C GLU A 122 10.72 -17.12 2.58
N TYR A 123 11.65 -16.19 2.45
CA TYR A 123 13.06 -16.44 2.75
C TYR A 123 13.30 -16.69 4.25
N THR A 124 12.59 -15.95 5.11
CA THR A 124 12.79 -15.96 6.57
C THR A 124 12.04 -17.11 7.26
N TYR A 125 10.77 -17.32 6.89
CA TYR A 125 9.85 -18.27 7.50
C TYR A 125 9.64 -19.49 6.59
N ARG A 126 10.62 -20.39 6.62
CA ARG A 126 10.59 -21.64 5.84
C ARG A 126 9.65 -22.71 6.43
N ARG A 127 9.23 -22.53 7.68
CA ARG A 127 8.43 -23.50 8.43
C ARG A 127 7.21 -22.83 9.07
N PRO A 128 6.03 -23.49 9.03
CA PRO A 128 5.69 -24.67 8.22
C PRO A 128 5.80 -24.42 6.70
N ARG A 129 6.11 -25.45 5.91
CA ARG A 129 6.26 -25.32 4.45
C ARG A 129 4.97 -24.77 3.83
N PHE A 130 5.10 -23.85 2.87
CA PHE A 130 4.00 -23.14 2.20
C PHE A 130 3.13 -22.19 3.05
N LEU A 131 3.27 -22.16 4.38
CA LEU A 131 2.40 -21.31 5.21
C LEU A 131 2.59 -19.83 4.91
N ALA A 132 3.85 -19.35 4.89
CA ALA A 132 4.14 -17.95 4.62
C ALA A 132 3.62 -17.51 3.25
N SER A 133 3.90 -18.30 2.20
CA SER A 133 3.39 -18.07 0.84
C SER A 133 1.87 -18.08 0.78
N THR A 134 1.21 -19.02 1.48
CA THR A 134 -0.25 -19.10 1.51
C THR A 134 -0.87 -17.88 2.20
N LEU A 135 -0.31 -17.44 3.32
CA LEU A 135 -0.81 -16.25 4.03
C LEU A 135 -0.62 -14.97 3.20
N ILE A 136 0.51 -14.85 2.49
CA ILE A 136 0.74 -13.73 1.56
C ILE A 136 -0.22 -13.80 0.37
N ALA A 137 -0.48 -14.99 -0.16
CA ALA A 137 -1.46 -15.19 -1.22
C ALA A 137 -2.87 -14.78 -0.77
N VAL A 138 -3.28 -15.20 0.43
CA VAL A 138 -4.56 -14.84 1.02
C VAL A 138 -4.65 -13.34 1.28
N GLN A 139 -3.58 -12.71 1.77
CA GLN A 139 -3.51 -11.26 1.92
C GLN A 139 -3.62 -10.55 0.56
N ALA A 140 -2.88 -10.99 -0.45
CA ALA A 140 -2.91 -10.40 -1.79
C ALA A 140 -4.31 -10.48 -2.42
N VAL A 141 -4.98 -11.62 -2.27
CA VAL A 141 -6.31 -11.82 -2.86
C VAL A 141 -7.40 -11.11 -2.06
N LEU A 142 -7.48 -11.34 -0.75
CA LEU A 142 -8.62 -10.88 0.07
C LEU A 142 -8.45 -9.48 0.65
N LEU A 143 -7.22 -9.00 0.81
CA LEU A 143 -6.90 -7.69 1.40
C LEU A 143 -6.21 -6.75 0.42
N GLY A 144 -5.73 -7.24 -0.73
CA GLY A 144 -5.09 -6.43 -1.77
C GLY A 144 -6.06 -5.64 -2.65
N PHE A 145 -7.26 -5.31 -2.17
CA PHE A 145 -8.30 -4.64 -2.96
C PHE A 145 -8.01 -3.14 -3.19
N THR A 146 -8.73 -2.51 -4.12
CA THR A 146 -8.59 -1.06 -4.44
C THR A 146 -9.84 -0.21 -4.19
N ALA A 147 -10.72 -0.64 -3.28
CA ALA A 147 -12.00 0.00 -2.99
C ALA A 147 -11.89 1.46 -2.52
N SER A 148 -10.91 1.78 -1.67
CA SER A 148 -10.73 3.11 -1.07
C SER A 148 -10.60 4.22 -2.12
N ASN A 149 -9.77 4.03 -3.14
CA ASN A 149 -9.58 5.02 -4.20
C ASN A 149 -10.80 5.14 -5.14
N CYS A 150 -11.55 4.06 -5.34
CA CYS A 150 -12.82 4.12 -6.09
C CYS A 150 -13.87 4.97 -5.35
N ILE A 151 -13.94 4.83 -4.02
CA ILE A 151 -14.83 5.64 -3.18
C ILE A 151 -14.44 7.12 -3.24
N ILE A 152 -13.14 7.43 -3.14
CA ILE A 152 -12.66 8.82 -3.25
C ILE A 152 -12.96 9.41 -4.63
N PHE A 153 -12.71 8.67 -5.71
CA PHE A 153 -13.11 9.12 -7.05
C PHE A 153 -14.59 9.50 -7.10
N SER A 154 -15.45 8.64 -6.56
CA SER A 154 -16.90 8.87 -6.54
C SER A 154 -17.27 10.11 -5.73
N LYS A 155 -16.83 10.20 -4.47
CA LYS A 155 -17.13 11.33 -3.57
C LYS A 155 -16.69 12.68 -4.17
N TYR A 156 -15.47 12.75 -4.69
CA TYR A 156 -14.94 13.98 -5.29
C TYR A 156 -15.60 14.34 -6.62
N THR A 157 -15.97 13.35 -7.45
CA THR A 157 -16.69 13.60 -8.70
C THR A 157 -18.09 14.16 -8.42
N LEU A 158 -18.83 13.54 -7.50
CA LEU A 158 -20.18 13.97 -7.14
C LEU A 158 -20.17 15.34 -6.47
N PHE A 159 -19.19 15.61 -5.60
CA PHE A 159 -18.97 16.93 -5.02
C PHE A 159 -18.74 18.00 -6.10
N ALA A 160 -17.83 17.74 -7.04
CA ALA A 160 -17.50 18.69 -8.10
C ALA A 160 -18.68 19.01 -9.03
N LEU A 161 -19.54 18.02 -9.26
CA LEU A 161 -20.76 18.17 -10.04
C LEU A 161 -21.92 18.78 -9.23
N SER A 162 -21.70 19.10 -7.95
CA SER A 162 -22.70 19.61 -7.01
C SER A 162 -23.95 18.71 -6.92
N ILE A 163 -23.72 17.40 -6.95
CA ILE A 163 -24.76 16.38 -6.78
C ILE A 163 -24.72 15.90 -5.34
N GLU A 164 -25.81 16.08 -4.59
CA GLU A 164 -25.98 15.41 -3.30
C GLU A 164 -26.18 13.91 -3.54
N PRO A 165 -25.23 13.06 -3.14
CA PRO A 165 -25.25 11.69 -3.61
C PRO A 165 -26.08 10.81 -2.68
N THR A 166 -26.96 10.02 -3.28
CA THR A 166 -27.47 8.82 -2.60
C THR A 166 -26.35 7.80 -2.44
N GLU A 167 -26.44 6.96 -1.41
CA GLU A 167 -25.46 5.88 -1.18
C GLU A 167 -25.29 4.99 -2.42
N TYR A 168 -26.41 4.66 -3.07
CA TYR A 168 -26.41 3.86 -4.30
C TYR A 168 -25.63 4.56 -5.42
N GLN A 169 -25.83 5.85 -5.66
CA GLN A 169 -25.09 6.60 -6.69
C GLN A 169 -23.58 6.59 -6.40
N GLN A 170 -23.19 6.79 -5.13
CA GLN A 170 -21.79 6.78 -4.76
C GLN A 170 -21.14 5.40 -5.03
N LYS A 171 -21.78 4.32 -4.53
CA LYS A 171 -21.31 2.94 -4.72
C LYS A 171 -21.33 2.52 -6.18
N ALA A 172 -22.38 2.85 -6.93
CA ALA A 172 -22.49 2.55 -8.36
C ALA A 172 -21.41 3.25 -9.18
N LEU A 173 -21.08 4.50 -8.89
CA LEU A 173 -20.01 5.22 -9.58
C LEU A 173 -18.62 4.64 -9.22
N ALA A 174 -18.38 4.28 -7.95
CA ALA A 174 -17.15 3.63 -7.53
C ALA A 174 -16.96 2.24 -8.16
N ALA A 175 -18.02 1.42 -8.16
CA ALA A 175 -18.03 0.12 -8.82
C ALA A 175 -17.89 0.26 -10.35
N GLY A 176 -18.57 1.22 -10.96
CA GLY A 176 -18.48 1.53 -12.39
C GLY A 176 -17.05 1.88 -12.81
N LEU A 177 -16.35 2.70 -12.02
CA LEU A 177 -14.93 2.98 -12.25
C LEU A 177 -14.09 1.70 -12.20
N MET A 178 -14.24 0.89 -11.15
CA MET A 178 -13.49 -0.36 -11.00
C MET A 178 -13.71 -1.30 -12.19
N THR A 179 -14.97 -1.46 -12.62
CA THR A 179 -15.33 -2.29 -13.78
C THR A 179 -14.73 -1.75 -15.06
N ALA A 180 -14.84 -0.44 -15.31
CA ALA A 180 -14.27 0.18 -16.51
C ALA A 180 -12.75 -0.01 -16.57
N ILE A 181 -12.04 0.20 -15.47
CA ILE A 181 -10.58 0.01 -15.39
C ILE A 181 -10.20 -1.46 -15.63
N THR A 182 -10.96 -2.39 -15.04
CA THR A 182 -10.73 -3.84 -15.22
C THR A 182 -10.91 -4.25 -16.67
N ILE A 183 -11.94 -3.73 -17.36
CA ILE A 183 -12.16 -3.95 -18.79
C ILE A 183 -11.03 -3.35 -19.62
N VAL A 184 -10.60 -2.12 -19.32
CA VAL A 184 -9.52 -1.44 -20.05
C VAL A 184 -8.22 -2.22 -19.93
N HIS A 185 -7.81 -2.65 -18.73
CA HIS A 185 -6.59 -3.46 -18.58
C HIS A 185 -6.74 -4.89 -19.10
N GLY A 186 -7.95 -5.45 -19.04
CA GLY A 186 -8.25 -6.80 -19.50
C GLY A 186 -8.28 -6.91 -21.03
N CYS A 187 -8.95 -6.00 -21.72
CA CYS A 187 -9.14 -6.07 -23.17
C CYS A 187 -8.16 -5.18 -23.95
N PHE A 188 -7.69 -4.07 -23.36
CA PHE A 188 -6.91 -3.03 -24.04
C PHE A 188 -5.65 -2.66 -23.25
N LEU A 189 -4.86 -3.66 -22.87
CA LEU A 189 -3.72 -3.50 -21.95
C LEU A 189 -2.79 -2.32 -22.31
N LYS A 190 -2.40 -2.19 -23.59
CA LYS A 190 -1.52 -1.11 -24.06
C LYS A 190 -2.14 0.28 -23.85
N THR A 191 -3.44 0.41 -24.15
CA THR A 191 -4.20 1.65 -23.93
C THR A 191 -4.30 1.96 -22.45
N GLY A 192 -4.58 0.96 -21.60
CA GLY A 192 -4.59 1.14 -20.14
C GLY A 192 -3.25 1.64 -19.60
N ILE A 193 -2.13 1.10 -20.09
CA ILE A 193 -0.77 1.54 -19.72
C ILE A 193 -0.53 2.99 -20.17
N TRP A 194 -0.99 3.37 -21.36
CA TRP A 194 -0.86 4.75 -21.83
C TRP A 194 -1.70 5.74 -20.99
N ILE A 195 -2.96 5.41 -20.70
CA ILE A 195 -3.84 6.25 -19.88
C ILE A 195 -3.24 6.43 -18.48
N GLN A 196 -2.84 5.34 -17.79
CA GLN A 196 -2.28 5.47 -16.45
C GLN A 196 -0.99 6.30 -16.42
N ASN A 197 -0.17 6.25 -17.47
CA ASN A 197 1.05 7.05 -17.58
C ASN A 197 0.71 8.55 -17.71
N LEU A 198 -0.30 8.89 -18.52
CA LEU A 198 -0.80 10.26 -18.64
C LEU A 198 -1.36 10.77 -17.29
N LEU A 199 -2.18 9.96 -16.62
CA LEU A 199 -2.72 10.29 -15.30
C LEU A 199 -1.61 10.42 -14.24
N GLY A 200 -0.53 9.65 -14.35
CA GLY A 200 0.66 9.78 -13.51
C GLY A 200 1.31 11.16 -13.59
N TRP A 201 1.46 11.71 -14.79
CA TRP A 201 1.97 13.09 -14.97
C TRP A 201 1.04 14.15 -14.38
N MET A 202 -0.27 13.97 -14.53
CA MET A 202 -1.26 14.85 -13.90
C MET A 202 -1.15 14.86 -12.37
N LYS A 203 -0.86 13.72 -11.75
CA LYS A 203 -0.64 13.66 -10.29
C LYS A 203 0.54 14.51 -9.85
N ILE A 204 1.65 14.47 -10.59
CA ILE A 204 2.83 15.30 -10.31
C ILE A 204 2.44 16.79 -10.33
N PHE A 205 1.65 17.21 -11.31
CA PHE A 205 1.14 18.58 -11.37
C PHE A 205 0.26 18.93 -10.16
N MET A 206 -0.66 18.05 -9.76
CA MET A 206 -1.50 18.27 -8.58
C MET A 206 -0.71 18.43 -7.29
N ILE A 207 0.34 17.63 -7.13
CA ILE A 207 1.24 17.73 -5.97
C ILE A 207 1.91 19.11 -5.94
N ALA A 208 2.43 19.56 -7.09
CA ALA A 208 3.04 20.87 -7.21
C ALA A 208 2.02 21.98 -6.90
N ALA A 209 0.82 21.91 -7.49
CA ALA A 209 -0.25 22.88 -7.25
C ALA A 209 -0.65 22.94 -5.76
N MET A 210 -0.77 21.78 -5.10
CA MET A 210 -1.07 21.70 -3.66
C MET A 210 0.04 22.34 -2.81
N THR A 211 1.30 22.05 -3.14
CA THR A 211 2.46 22.62 -2.44
C THR A 211 2.50 24.14 -2.58
N LEU A 212 2.28 24.64 -3.80
CA LEU A 212 2.24 26.06 -4.09
C LEU A 212 1.06 26.75 -3.39
N THR A 213 -0.11 26.11 -3.39
CA THR A 213 -1.29 26.61 -2.67
C THR A 213 -1.01 26.69 -1.17
N GLY A 214 -0.43 25.65 -0.58
CA GLY A 214 -0.11 25.64 0.84
C GLY A 214 0.92 26.67 1.24
N LEU A 215 1.99 26.84 0.43
CA LEU A 215 2.97 27.91 0.61
C LEU A 215 2.34 29.29 0.44
N TRP A 216 1.47 29.47 -0.56
CA TRP A 216 0.79 30.74 -0.81
C TRP A 216 -0.13 31.13 0.36
N VAL A 217 -0.91 30.19 0.87
CA VAL A 217 -1.76 30.37 2.06
C VAL A 217 -0.92 30.77 3.29
N ILE A 218 0.27 30.18 3.46
CA ILE A 218 1.16 30.50 4.59
C ILE A 218 1.82 31.88 4.43
N LEU A 219 2.17 32.28 3.20
CA LEU A 219 2.99 33.47 2.94
C LEU A 219 2.20 34.73 2.63
N PHE A 220 1.05 34.60 1.97
CA PHE A 220 0.35 35.72 1.33
C PHE A 220 -1.10 35.89 1.77
N ARG A 221 -1.54 35.24 2.86
CA ARG A 221 -2.91 35.44 3.33
C ARG A 221 -3.12 36.93 3.61
N PRO A 222 -4.04 37.60 2.90
CA PRO A 222 -4.41 38.96 3.25
C PRO A 222 -5.06 38.91 4.62
N GLU A 223 -4.59 39.77 5.51
CA GLU A 223 -5.24 40.08 6.78
C GLU A 223 -6.55 40.82 6.47
N GLU A 224 -7.56 40.11 5.95
CA GLU A 224 -8.83 40.74 5.59
C GLU A 224 -9.93 40.40 6.60
N GLN A 225 -10.19 41.43 7.40
CA GLN A 225 -11.34 41.87 8.17
C GLN A 225 -12.31 40.80 8.74
N PRO A 226 -12.65 40.91 10.04
CA PRO A 226 -13.62 40.04 10.67
C PRO A 226 -14.97 40.20 9.97
N ILE A 227 -15.40 39.17 9.26
CA ILE A 227 -16.78 39.04 8.82
C ILE A 227 -17.59 38.91 10.10
N SER A 228 -18.21 40.02 10.48
CA SER A 228 -19.10 40.13 11.65
C SER A 228 -20.42 39.45 11.33
N VAL A 229 -20.45 38.12 11.47
CA VAL A 229 -21.70 37.37 11.54
C VAL A 229 -21.63 36.42 12.73
N SER A 230 -22.28 36.86 13.81
CA SER A 230 -22.64 36.13 15.04
C SER A 230 -21.52 35.62 15.97
N ASN A 231 -21.76 35.82 17.26
CA ASN A 231 -20.89 35.50 18.40
C ASN A 231 -20.78 33.98 18.67
N ASP A 232 -20.27 33.21 17.73
CA ASP A 232 -19.63 31.93 18.03
C ASP A 232 -18.25 31.94 17.38
N VAL A 233 -17.25 31.46 18.11
CA VAL A 233 -15.83 31.75 17.84
C VAL A 233 -15.39 31.14 16.50
N ASP A 234 -15.48 31.91 15.43
CA ASP A 234 -14.90 31.59 14.12
C ASP A 234 -13.36 31.66 14.20
N ARG A 235 -12.78 30.61 14.81
CA ARG A 235 -11.32 30.43 14.95
C ARG A 235 -10.71 30.11 13.60
N THR A 236 -10.48 31.15 12.80
CA THR A 236 -9.75 31.05 11.53
C THR A 236 -8.43 31.80 11.66
N GLY A 237 -7.34 31.19 11.18
CA GLY A 237 -6.01 31.83 11.18
C GLY A 237 -5.02 31.29 12.19
N TYR A 238 -4.00 32.09 12.52
CA TYR A 238 -2.90 31.69 13.39
C TYR A 238 -3.33 31.42 14.83
N ASP A 239 -4.50 31.90 15.24
CA ASP A 239 -5.07 31.67 16.58
C ASP A 239 -5.29 30.18 16.88
N VAL A 240 -5.51 29.37 15.84
CA VAL A 240 -5.62 27.90 15.97
C VAL A 240 -4.30 27.27 16.44
N PHE A 241 -3.16 27.93 16.19
CA PHE A 241 -1.83 27.48 16.61
C PHE A 241 -1.39 28.06 17.96
N LEU A 242 -2.24 28.83 18.64
CA LEU A 242 -2.01 29.20 20.04
C LEU A 242 -2.00 27.92 20.91
N TRP A 243 -1.12 27.88 21.90
CA TRP A 243 -0.88 26.68 22.70
C TRP A 243 -2.17 26.10 23.30
N ASP A 244 -3.02 26.94 23.88
CA ASP A 244 -4.26 26.50 24.52
C ASP A 244 -5.28 25.95 23.51
N ASN A 245 -5.33 26.53 22.30
CA ASN A 245 -6.26 26.14 21.24
C ASN A 245 -5.80 24.87 20.50
N LEU A 246 -4.49 24.62 20.42
CA LEU A 246 -3.95 23.42 19.76
C LEU A 246 -4.46 22.13 20.39
N TRP A 247 -4.63 22.12 21.71
CA TRP A 247 -4.96 20.92 22.48
C TRP A 247 -6.44 20.85 22.88
N GLU A 248 -7.25 21.83 22.51
CA GLU A 248 -8.65 21.88 22.88
C GLU A 248 -9.46 20.75 22.22
N GLY A 249 -10.25 20.03 23.02
CA GLY A 249 -11.03 18.89 22.54
C GLY A 249 -10.20 17.65 22.20
N SER A 250 -8.93 17.57 22.63
CA SER A 250 -8.06 16.42 22.35
C SER A 250 -8.62 15.11 22.93
N ASN A 251 -8.79 14.11 22.06
CA ASN A 251 -9.19 12.77 22.44
C ASN A 251 -7.99 11.80 22.38
N TRP A 252 -7.47 11.46 23.56
CA TRP A 252 -6.32 10.58 23.73
C TRP A 252 -6.67 9.08 23.80
N SER A 253 -7.89 8.71 23.42
CA SER A 253 -8.32 7.31 23.37
C SER A 253 -7.39 6.49 22.49
N TRP A 254 -6.81 5.41 23.05
CA TRP A 254 -5.90 4.54 22.31
C TRP A 254 -6.55 3.94 21.06
N SER A 255 -7.82 3.56 21.14
CA SER A 255 -8.56 3.02 19.99
C SER A 255 -8.60 4.02 18.84
N LEU A 256 -8.92 5.29 19.12
CA LEU A 256 -9.04 6.34 18.10
C LEU A 256 -7.67 6.78 17.57
N LEU A 257 -6.66 6.81 18.44
CA LEU A 257 -5.28 7.05 18.03
C LEU A 257 -4.78 5.93 17.10
N SER A 258 -5.13 4.68 17.40
CA SER A 258 -4.71 3.52 16.60
C SER A 258 -5.31 3.51 15.19
N THR A 259 -6.61 3.77 15.05
CA THR A 259 -7.26 3.87 13.73
C THR A 259 -6.80 5.12 12.98
N SER A 260 -6.51 6.22 13.68
CA SER A 260 -5.87 7.40 13.07
C SER A 260 -4.47 7.07 12.53
N LEU A 261 -3.69 6.27 13.26
CA LEU A 261 -2.38 5.81 12.78
C LEU A 261 -2.50 4.88 11.56
N PHE A 262 -3.53 4.03 11.47
CA PHE A 262 -3.77 3.24 10.25
C PHE A 262 -4.02 4.14 9.03
N LYS A 263 -4.76 5.23 9.20
CA LYS A 263 -5.00 6.23 8.14
C LYS A 263 -3.71 6.96 7.72
N VAL A 264 -2.83 7.30 8.67
CA VAL A 264 -1.51 7.87 8.35
C VAL A 264 -0.63 6.84 7.61
N PHE A 265 -0.62 5.58 8.05
CA PHE A 265 0.12 4.51 7.36
C PHE A 265 -0.39 4.26 5.95
N TYR A 266 -1.70 4.31 5.74
CA TYR A 266 -2.30 4.25 4.41
C TYR A 266 -1.80 5.40 3.53
N SER A 267 -1.70 6.62 4.08
CA SER A 267 -1.16 7.77 3.34
C SER A 267 0.32 7.63 2.98
N TYR A 268 1.11 6.90 3.77
CA TYR A 268 2.51 6.57 3.45
C TYR A 268 2.70 5.26 2.69
N ALA A 269 1.61 4.56 2.32
CA ALA A 269 1.69 3.30 1.62
C ALA A 269 2.40 3.48 0.26
N GLY A 270 3.45 2.68 0.03
CA GLY A 270 4.23 2.74 -1.21
C GLY A 270 5.66 3.22 -1.06
N LEU A 271 6.10 3.67 0.12
CA LEU A 271 7.50 4.06 0.35
C LEU A 271 8.50 2.96 -0.02
N SER A 272 8.14 1.71 0.22
CA SER A 272 8.94 0.52 -0.12
C SER A 272 8.59 -0.08 -1.49
N ASN A 273 7.80 0.59 -2.34
CA ASN A 273 7.28 -0.02 -3.58
C ASN A 273 8.39 -0.42 -4.57
N VAL A 274 9.54 0.26 -4.54
CA VAL A 274 10.72 -0.12 -5.34
C VAL A 274 11.20 -1.54 -5.02
N ASN A 275 10.96 -2.04 -3.80
CA ASN A 275 11.31 -3.39 -3.39
C ASN A 275 10.57 -4.49 -4.17
N ASN A 276 9.44 -4.15 -4.78
CA ASN A 276 8.68 -5.09 -5.60
C ASN A 276 9.28 -5.30 -6.99
N VAL A 277 10.15 -4.40 -7.45
CA VAL A 277 10.68 -4.36 -8.82
C VAL A 277 12.22 -4.31 -8.87
N LEU A 278 12.92 -4.78 -7.82
CA LEU A 278 14.38 -4.65 -7.72
C LEU A 278 15.15 -5.36 -8.83
N ASN A 279 14.59 -6.38 -9.48
CA ASN A 279 15.25 -7.06 -10.61
C ASN A 279 15.40 -6.13 -11.83
N GLU A 280 14.50 -5.15 -11.99
CA GLU A 280 14.53 -4.21 -13.12
C GLU A 280 15.38 -2.96 -12.82
N VAL A 281 15.79 -2.75 -11.56
CA VAL A 281 16.55 -1.57 -11.14
C VAL A 281 18.03 -1.71 -11.51
N GLN A 282 18.61 -0.68 -12.14
CA GLN A 282 20.02 -0.65 -12.57
C GLN A 282 21.02 -0.94 -11.44
N ASP A 283 20.86 -0.22 -10.32
CA ASP A 283 21.65 -0.42 -9.10
C ASP A 283 20.69 -0.51 -7.91
N PRO A 284 20.19 -1.72 -7.59
CA PRO A 284 19.14 -1.90 -6.59
C PRO A 284 19.53 -1.38 -5.21
N VAL A 285 20.76 -1.66 -4.78
CA VAL A 285 21.23 -1.29 -3.43
C VAL A 285 21.38 0.23 -3.31
N ARG A 286 22.02 0.88 -4.27
CA ARG A 286 22.19 2.34 -4.22
C ARG A 286 20.85 3.06 -4.36
N THR A 287 19.97 2.53 -5.21
CA THR A 287 18.63 3.10 -5.44
C THR A 287 17.79 3.01 -4.19
N VAL A 288 17.67 1.83 -3.56
CA VAL A 288 16.90 1.68 -2.30
C VAL A 288 17.43 2.61 -1.21
N LYS A 289 18.76 2.68 -1.04
CA LYS A 289 19.42 3.53 -0.02
C LYS A 289 19.17 5.03 -0.17
N SER A 290 18.83 5.50 -1.36
CA SER A 290 18.69 6.92 -1.66
C SER A 290 17.26 7.33 -1.99
N VAL A 291 16.58 6.56 -2.85
CA VAL A 291 15.19 6.83 -3.24
C VAL A 291 14.23 6.73 -2.07
N CYS A 292 14.34 5.67 -1.25
CA CYS A 292 13.39 5.45 -0.16
C CYS A 292 13.44 6.60 0.88
N PRO A 293 14.61 7.00 1.43
CA PRO A 293 14.69 8.14 2.33
C PRO A 293 14.28 9.46 1.69
N SER A 294 14.70 9.73 0.44
CA SER A 294 14.31 10.96 -0.25
C SER A 294 12.80 11.06 -0.44
N ALA A 295 12.14 9.96 -0.83
CA ALA A 295 10.68 9.94 -0.99
C ALA A 295 9.95 10.14 0.35
N LEU A 296 10.46 9.56 1.45
CA LEU A 296 9.93 9.77 2.79
C LEU A 296 10.01 11.24 3.20
N VAL A 297 11.17 11.89 3.03
CA VAL A 297 11.36 13.31 3.39
C VAL A 297 10.45 14.20 2.55
N THR A 298 10.38 13.96 1.24
CA THR A 298 9.47 14.70 0.35
C THR A 298 8.02 14.55 0.79
N ALA A 299 7.54 13.32 1.01
CA ALA A 299 6.16 13.08 1.43
C ALA A 299 5.86 13.71 2.80
N CYS A 300 6.79 13.61 3.76
CA CYS A 300 6.66 14.24 5.08
C CYS A 300 6.45 15.74 4.98
N CYS A 301 7.33 16.45 4.26
CA CYS A 301 7.21 17.89 4.08
C CYS A 301 5.87 18.27 3.44
N LEU A 302 5.47 17.54 2.39
CA LEU A 302 4.22 17.81 1.68
C LEU A 302 2.97 17.55 2.53
N TYR A 303 2.96 16.47 3.30
CA TYR A 303 1.79 16.12 4.12
C TYR A 303 1.65 17.05 5.32
N LEU A 304 2.75 17.44 5.97
CA LEU A 304 2.70 18.44 7.03
C LEU A 304 2.25 19.80 6.51
N LEU A 305 2.79 20.25 5.37
CA LEU A 305 2.35 21.49 4.72
C LEU A 305 0.87 21.46 4.38
N ALA A 306 0.38 20.37 3.77
CA ALA A 306 -1.04 20.22 3.43
C ALA A 306 -1.94 20.29 4.68
N ASN A 307 -1.57 19.58 5.77
CA ASN A 307 -2.34 19.62 7.02
C ASN A 307 -2.36 21.02 7.63
N ILE A 308 -1.23 21.72 7.67
CA ILE A 308 -1.16 23.10 8.14
C ILE A 308 -2.06 24.01 7.29
N SER A 309 -2.07 23.84 5.96
CA SER A 309 -2.94 24.60 5.07
C SER A 309 -4.43 24.34 5.33
N TYR A 310 -4.82 23.10 5.63
CA TYR A 310 -6.20 22.78 6.02
C TYR A 310 -6.62 23.57 7.25
N PHE A 311 -5.81 23.55 8.32
CA PHE A 311 -6.13 24.23 9.58
C PHE A 311 -6.11 25.75 9.48
N LEU A 312 -5.31 26.32 8.57
CA LEU A 312 -5.30 27.77 8.35
C LEU A 312 -6.57 28.25 7.63
N VAL A 313 -7.08 27.48 6.66
CA VAL A 313 -8.13 27.94 5.74
C VAL A 313 -9.53 27.46 6.13
N VAL A 314 -9.64 26.24 6.66
CA VAL A 314 -10.93 25.59 6.91
C VAL A 314 -11.18 25.54 8.43
N PRO A 315 -12.34 26.03 8.91
CA PRO A 315 -12.71 25.92 10.32
C PRO A 315 -12.69 24.46 10.80
N ILE A 316 -12.26 24.22 12.05
CA ILE A 316 -12.06 22.87 12.57
C ILE A 316 -13.34 22.02 12.54
N GLU A 317 -14.50 22.60 12.85
CA GLU A 317 -15.78 21.88 12.84
C GLU A 317 -16.20 21.46 11.43
N GLU A 318 -15.88 22.27 10.42
CA GLU A 318 -16.08 21.86 9.03
C GLU A 318 -15.11 20.76 8.61
N ILE A 319 -13.84 20.79 9.07
CA ILE A 319 -12.90 19.69 8.82
C ILE A 319 -13.43 18.39 9.42
N LYS A 320 -13.91 18.41 10.67
CA LYS A 320 -14.49 17.23 11.34
C LYS A 320 -15.70 16.66 10.59
N ASN A 321 -16.54 17.53 10.02
CA ASN A 321 -17.75 17.15 9.31
C ASN A 321 -17.52 16.85 7.80
N SER A 322 -16.36 17.23 7.26
CA SER A 322 -16.03 17.04 5.84
C SER A 322 -15.82 15.58 5.43
N GLY A 323 -15.58 14.69 6.40
CA GLY A 323 -15.18 13.31 6.14
C GLY A 323 -13.91 13.26 5.28
N GLU A 324 -14.06 12.77 4.06
CA GLU A 324 -12.98 12.60 3.08
C GLU A 324 -12.88 13.75 2.07
N LEU A 325 -13.67 14.81 2.23
CA LEU A 325 -13.74 15.95 1.29
C LEU A 325 -12.95 17.18 1.77
N VAL A 326 -12.11 17.05 2.80
CA VAL A 326 -11.29 18.17 3.33
C VAL A 326 -10.46 18.85 2.24
N GLY A 327 -9.92 18.07 1.29
CA GLY A 327 -9.21 18.63 0.14
C GLY A 327 -10.08 19.54 -0.74
N ALA A 328 -11.35 19.17 -0.94
CA ALA A 328 -12.27 19.96 -1.74
C ALA A 328 -12.64 21.28 -1.06
N LEU A 329 -12.87 21.25 0.26
CA LEU A 329 -13.16 22.44 1.06
C LEU A 329 -12.01 23.44 1.06
N LEU A 330 -10.76 22.97 1.11
CA LEU A 330 -9.59 23.84 0.97
C LEU A 330 -9.61 24.56 -0.36
N PHE A 331 -9.75 23.83 -1.47
CA PHE A 331 -9.69 24.42 -2.80
C PHE A 331 -10.88 25.33 -3.08
N GLU A 332 -12.09 24.99 -2.64
CA GLU A 332 -13.27 25.83 -2.74
C GLU A 332 -13.08 27.17 -2.02
N ARG A 333 -12.48 27.17 -0.82
CA ARG A 333 -12.19 28.41 -0.09
C ARG A 333 -11.07 29.25 -0.71
N VAL A 334 -10.02 28.62 -1.24
CA VAL A 334 -8.88 29.36 -1.80
C VAL A 334 -9.17 29.90 -3.21
N PHE A 335 -9.81 29.10 -4.07
CA PHE A 335 -9.99 29.40 -5.49
C PHE A 335 -11.45 29.73 -5.86
N GLY A 336 -12.33 29.78 -4.87
CA GLY A 336 -13.73 30.16 -5.03
C GLY A 336 -14.64 29.07 -5.60
N PRO A 337 -15.93 29.38 -5.80
CA PRO A 337 -16.97 28.39 -6.09
C PRO A 337 -16.92 27.83 -7.52
N HIS A 338 -16.21 28.47 -8.44
CA HIS A 338 -16.12 28.01 -9.83
C HIS A 338 -14.90 27.13 -10.03
N VAL A 339 -13.68 27.64 -9.81
CA VAL A 339 -12.45 26.87 -10.03
C VAL A 339 -12.15 25.94 -8.85
N GLY A 340 -12.33 26.44 -7.62
CA GLY A 340 -12.04 25.70 -6.40
C GLY A 340 -12.97 24.51 -6.15
N ARG A 341 -14.27 24.71 -6.34
CA ARG A 341 -15.28 23.65 -6.12
C ARG A 341 -15.31 22.59 -7.22
N THR A 342 -14.93 22.92 -8.46
CA THR A 342 -15.08 22.00 -9.60
C THR A 342 -13.74 21.43 -10.08
N LEU A 343 -12.81 22.26 -10.53
CA LEU A 343 -11.59 21.83 -11.22
C LEU A 343 -10.68 21.00 -10.32
N PHE A 344 -10.39 21.48 -9.11
CA PHE A 344 -9.47 20.79 -8.20
C PHE A 344 -10.06 19.50 -7.61
N PRO A 345 -11.33 19.46 -7.17
CA PRO A 345 -11.99 18.21 -6.80
C PRO A 345 -12.04 17.18 -7.94
N LEU A 346 -12.32 17.60 -9.19
CA LEU A 346 -12.22 16.69 -10.34
C LEU A 346 -10.80 16.20 -10.57
N ALA A 347 -9.79 17.06 -10.39
CA ALA A 347 -8.39 16.64 -10.48
C ALA A 347 -8.07 15.59 -9.39
N ILE A 348 -8.54 15.77 -8.15
CA ILE A 348 -8.40 14.76 -7.07
C ILE A 348 -9.10 13.45 -7.46
N ALA A 349 -10.31 13.52 -8.01
CA ALA A 349 -11.01 12.34 -8.49
C ALA A 349 -10.20 11.61 -9.57
N ILE A 350 -9.74 12.33 -10.61
CA ILE A 350 -8.93 11.76 -11.69
C ILE A 350 -7.61 11.17 -11.16
N SER A 351 -6.99 11.80 -10.16
CA SER A 351 -5.82 11.26 -9.44
C SER A 351 -6.15 9.93 -8.74
N ALA A 352 -7.28 9.85 -8.04
CA ALA A 352 -7.74 8.62 -7.42
C ALA A 352 -7.99 7.52 -8.46
N ALA A 353 -8.65 7.83 -9.58
CA ALA A 353 -8.84 6.91 -10.71
C ALA A 353 -7.51 6.42 -11.31
N GLY A 354 -6.55 7.32 -11.50
CA GLY A 354 -5.20 6.97 -11.94
C GLY A 354 -4.48 6.05 -10.95
N ASN A 355 -4.73 6.20 -9.64
CA ASN A 355 -4.22 5.25 -8.65
C ASN A 355 -4.87 3.88 -8.81
N VAL A 356 -6.20 3.81 -9.00
CA VAL A 356 -6.90 2.54 -9.24
C VAL A 356 -6.32 1.82 -10.45
N MET A 357 -6.05 2.50 -11.57
CA MET A 357 -5.44 1.87 -12.76
C MET A 357 -4.09 1.23 -12.45
N VAL A 358 -3.17 2.00 -11.85
CA VAL A 358 -1.81 1.52 -11.54
C VAL A 358 -1.84 0.33 -10.60
N VAL A 359 -2.71 0.38 -9.59
CA VAL A 359 -2.76 -0.65 -8.54
C VAL A 359 -3.45 -1.90 -9.03
N THR A 360 -4.55 -1.77 -9.77
CA THR A 360 -5.23 -2.91 -10.41
C THR A 360 -4.30 -3.61 -11.39
N PHE A 361 -3.49 -2.88 -12.17
CA PHE A 361 -2.48 -3.49 -13.04
C PHE A 361 -1.41 -4.27 -12.26
N ALA A 362 -0.86 -3.68 -11.19
CA ALA A 362 0.18 -4.33 -10.38
C ALA A 362 -0.34 -5.59 -9.67
N TRP A 363 -1.51 -5.51 -9.01
CA TRP A 363 -2.08 -6.65 -8.30
C TRP A 363 -2.59 -7.75 -9.21
N ALA A 364 -3.07 -7.41 -10.41
CA ALA A 364 -3.41 -8.44 -11.38
C ALA A 364 -2.21 -9.32 -11.72
N ARG A 365 -1.01 -8.73 -11.86
CA ARG A 365 0.23 -9.49 -12.08
C ARG A 365 0.63 -10.30 -10.84
N VAL A 366 0.56 -9.72 -9.64
CA VAL A 366 0.82 -10.47 -8.40
C VAL A 366 -0.10 -11.67 -8.26
N ASN A 367 -1.40 -11.50 -8.49
CA ASN A 367 -2.38 -12.58 -8.45
C ASN A 367 -2.16 -13.62 -9.55
N GLN A 368 -1.72 -13.20 -10.74
CA GLN A 368 -1.31 -14.10 -11.82
C GLN A 368 -0.11 -14.96 -11.40
N GLU A 369 0.92 -14.37 -10.76
CA GLU A 369 2.08 -15.12 -10.27
C GLU A 369 1.72 -16.07 -9.11
N ILE A 370 0.82 -15.65 -8.21
CA ILE A 370 0.30 -16.53 -7.15
C ILE A 370 -0.45 -17.72 -7.78
N ALA A 371 -1.24 -17.49 -8.84
CA ALA A 371 -1.87 -18.57 -9.60
C ALA A 371 -0.83 -19.51 -10.23
N ARG A 372 0.24 -18.96 -10.83
CA ARG A 372 1.33 -19.77 -11.44
C ARG A 372 2.08 -20.64 -10.45
N GLN A 373 2.11 -20.25 -9.18
CA GLN A 373 2.71 -21.05 -8.10
C GLN A 373 1.76 -22.12 -7.53
N GLY A 374 0.54 -22.25 -8.06
CA GLY A 374 -0.41 -23.28 -7.66
C GLY A 374 -1.15 -22.99 -6.35
N PHE A 375 -1.03 -21.78 -5.78
CA PHE A 375 -1.72 -21.42 -4.53
C PHE A 375 -3.22 -21.12 -4.71
N LEU A 376 -3.67 -20.85 -5.94
CA LEU A 376 -5.07 -20.59 -6.27
C LEU A 376 -5.74 -21.80 -6.95
N PRO A 377 -7.03 -22.04 -6.68
CA PRO A 377 -7.81 -23.00 -7.45
C PRO A 377 -7.90 -22.55 -8.92
N PHE A 378 -7.97 -23.50 -9.86
CA PHE A 378 -8.00 -23.22 -11.30
C PHE A 378 -6.78 -22.42 -11.79
N SER A 379 -5.61 -22.69 -11.20
CA SER A 379 -4.34 -22.02 -11.48
C SER A 379 -4.06 -21.84 -12.97
N SER A 380 -4.26 -22.87 -13.80
CA SER A 380 -4.02 -22.83 -15.24
C SER A 380 -4.84 -21.77 -15.98
N MET A 381 -6.11 -21.59 -15.62
CA MET A 381 -6.97 -20.56 -16.18
C MET A 381 -6.60 -19.17 -15.65
N LEU A 382 -6.35 -19.06 -14.35
CA LEU A 382 -6.06 -17.78 -13.69
C LEU A 382 -4.67 -17.23 -14.01
N SER A 383 -3.71 -18.10 -14.33
CA SER A 383 -2.35 -17.73 -14.72
C SER A 383 -2.21 -17.35 -16.20
N SER A 384 -3.19 -17.70 -17.03
CA SER A 384 -3.15 -17.49 -18.49
C SER A 384 -3.14 -16.01 -18.87
N SER A 385 -2.48 -15.68 -19.98
CA SER A 385 -2.53 -14.34 -20.59
C SER A 385 -3.45 -14.25 -21.81
N ARG A 386 -4.08 -15.37 -22.21
CA ARG A 386 -5.01 -15.41 -23.34
C ARG A 386 -6.39 -14.85 -22.94
N PRO A 387 -7.17 -14.29 -23.90
CA PRO A 387 -6.85 -14.11 -25.31
C PRO A 387 -6.14 -12.78 -25.65
N PHE A 388 -6.16 -11.79 -24.75
CA PHE A 388 -5.74 -10.41 -25.06
C PHE A 388 -4.27 -10.08 -24.72
N ASN A 389 -3.44 -11.07 -24.39
CA ASN A 389 -2.08 -10.90 -23.84
C ASN A 389 -2.07 -10.05 -22.55
N SER A 390 -3.12 -10.18 -21.74
CA SER A 390 -3.34 -9.46 -20.49
C SER A 390 -3.57 -10.45 -19.33
N PRO A 391 -3.27 -10.07 -18.08
CA PRO A 391 -3.45 -10.93 -16.91
C PRO A 391 -4.92 -10.99 -16.49
N LEU A 392 -5.82 -11.45 -17.36
CA LEU A 392 -7.27 -11.39 -17.14
C LEU A 392 -7.73 -12.21 -15.93
N GLY A 393 -7.14 -13.39 -15.71
CA GLY A 393 -7.39 -14.19 -14.51
C GLY A 393 -7.01 -13.46 -13.23
N GLY A 394 -5.79 -12.89 -13.19
CA GLY A 394 -5.34 -12.08 -12.06
C GLY A 394 -6.18 -10.81 -11.84
N LEU A 395 -6.67 -10.18 -12.92
CA LEU A 395 -7.60 -9.05 -12.86
C LEU A 395 -8.93 -9.45 -12.21
N ILE A 396 -9.51 -10.61 -12.56
CA ILE A 396 -10.75 -11.10 -11.96
C ILE A 396 -10.56 -11.38 -10.46
N VAL A 397 -9.45 -12.01 -10.09
CA VAL A 397 -9.10 -12.30 -8.69
C VAL A 397 -8.96 -11.02 -7.87
N HIS A 398 -8.47 -9.92 -8.47
CA HIS A 398 -8.41 -8.60 -7.85
C HIS A 398 -9.77 -7.89 -7.81
N TYR A 399 -10.54 -8.02 -8.89
CA TYR A 399 -11.81 -7.33 -9.11
C TYR A 399 -12.89 -7.80 -8.14
N ILE A 400 -13.05 -9.10 -7.93
CA ILE A 400 -14.13 -9.65 -7.09
C ILE A 400 -14.06 -9.14 -5.65
N PRO A 401 -12.93 -9.28 -4.91
CA PRO A 401 -12.81 -8.77 -3.55
C PRO A 401 -12.97 -7.24 -3.50
N SER A 402 -12.42 -6.53 -4.49
CA SER A 402 -12.56 -5.08 -4.56
C SER A 402 -14.02 -4.64 -4.73
N LEU A 403 -14.78 -5.32 -5.60
CA LEU A 403 -16.20 -5.02 -5.80
C LEU A 403 -17.02 -5.34 -4.55
N MET A 404 -16.74 -6.48 -3.90
CA MET A 404 -17.40 -6.88 -2.66
C MET A 404 -17.19 -5.82 -1.57
N VAL A 405 -15.97 -5.32 -1.40
CA VAL A 405 -15.65 -4.30 -0.40
C VAL A 405 -16.29 -2.93 -0.74
N ILE A 406 -16.57 -2.63 -2.01
CA ILE A 406 -17.32 -1.42 -2.40
C ILE A 406 -18.82 -1.56 -2.08
N VAL A 407 -19.40 -2.73 -2.37
CA VAL A 407 -20.86 -2.92 -2.39
C VAL A 407 -21.42 -3.37 -1.04
N LEU A 408 -20.75 -4.31 -0.37
CA LEU A 408 -21.28 -5.02 0.81
C LEU A 408 -21.34 -4.21 2.10
N PRO A 409 -20.35 -3.36 2.45
CA PRO A 409 -20.39 -2.65 3.72
C PRO A 409 -21.65 -1.78 3.83
N PRO A 410 -22.30 -1.70 5.01
CA PRO A 410 -23.49 -0.88 5.20
C PRO A 410 -23.18 0.61 4.99
N PRO A 411 -24.20 1.45 4.73
CA PRO A 411 -24.05 2.90 4.66
C PRO A 411 -23.33 3.46 5.90
N GLY A 412 -22.45 4.45 5.69
CA GLY A 412 -21.72 5.13 6.75
C GLY A 412 -20.23 5.30 6.44
N ASP A 413 -19.39 5.20 7.47
CA ASP A 413 -17.93 5.37 7.45
C ASP A 413 -17.17 4.20 6.76
N VAL A 414 -17.69 3.73 5.60
CA VAL A 414 -17.13 2.62 4.81
C VAL A 414 -15.67 2.84 4.45
N TYR A 415 -15.29 4.09 4.14
CA TYR A 415 -13.90 4.41 3.82
C TYR A 415 -12.96 4.18 5.01
N SER A 416 -13.28 4.71 6.20
CA SER A 416 -12.49 4.50 7.42
C SER A 416 -12.36 3.02 7.72
N PHE A 417 -13.48 2.29 7.69
CA PHE A 417 -13.48 0.84 7.91
C PHE A 417 -12.56 0.08 6.96
N ILE A 418 -12.59 0.42 5.67
CA ILE A 418 -11.72 -0.20 4.66
C ILE A 418 -10.25 0.01 5.02
N LEU A 419 -9.88 1.23 5.42
CA LEU A 419 -8.50 1.54 5.83
C LEU A 419 -8.09 0.79 7.09
N ASP A 420 -9.00 0.62 8.05
CA ASP A 420 -8.72 -0.11 9.28
C ASP A 420 -8.59 -1.63 9.03
N VAL A 421 -9.42 -2.19 8.13
CA VAL A 421 -9.34 -3.60 7.68
C VAL A 421 -8.08 -3.87 6.87
N GLU A 422 -7.56 -2.91 6.11
CA GLU A 422 -6.27 -3.02 5.44
C GLU A 422 -5.12 -2.88 6.45
N GLY A 423 -5.21 -1.88 7.33
CA GLY A 423 -4.16 -1.50 8.26
C GLY A 423 -3.88 -2.53 9.36
N TYR A 424 -4.94 -3.14 9.92
CA TYR A 424 -4.81 -4.04 11.07
C TYR A 424 -4.14 -5.38 10.74
N PRO A 425 -4.60 -6.20 9.77
CA PRO A 425 -3.86 -7.38 9.31
C PRO A 425 -2.48 -7.03 8.77
N GLY A 426 -2.33 -5.84 8.15
CA GLY A 426 -1.04 -5.32 7.74
C GLY A 426 -0.03 -5.24 8.88
N GLN A 427 -0.45 -4.97 10.12
CA GLN A 427 0.45 -4.98 11.28
C GLN A 427 0.94 -6.37 11.65
N ILE A 428 0.19 -7.44 11.35
CA ILE A 428 0.62 -8.83 11.59
C ILE A 428 1.78 -9.18 10.66
N PHE A 429 1.64 -8.87 9.37
CA PHE A 429 2.72 -9.09 8.40
C PHE A 429 3.92 -8.20 8.69
N ALA A 430 3.71 -6.93 9.02
CA ALA A 430 4.81 -6.04 9.35
C ALA A 430 5.53 -6.45 10.64
N LEU A 431 4.81 -7.01 11.63
CA LEU A 431 5.41 -7.60 12.82
C LEU A 431 6.27 -8.81 12.44
N ALA A 432 5.73 -9.69 11.59
CA ALA A 432 6.46 -10.85 11.10
C ALA A 432 7.73 -10.45 10.33
N ILE A 433 7.69 -9.39 9.52
CA ILE A 433 8.87 -8.86 8.81
C ILE A 433 9.88 -8.29 9.82
N ALA A 434 9.46 -7.43 10.76
CA ALA A 434 10.37 -6.81 11.72
C ALA A 434 11.03 -7.83 12.66
N VAL A 435 10.26 -8.79 13.19
CA VAL A 435 10.78 -9.92 13.97
C VAL A 435 11.67 -10.81 13.09
N GLY A 436 11.24 -11.04 11.85
CA GLY A 436 11.96 -11.80 10.84
C GLY A 436 13.36 -11.23 10.59
N LEU A 437 13.51 -9.91 10.57
CA LEU A 437 14.81 -9.25 10.43
C LEU A 437 15.76 -9.60 11.59
N LEU A 438 15.26 -9.61 12.83
CA LEU A 438 16.05 -9.99 14.00
C LEU A 438 16.43 -11.48 13.97
N ILE A 439 15.50 -12.34 13.52
CA ILE A 439 15.76 -13.76 13.29
C ILE A 439 16.87 -13.93 12.26
N MET A 440 16.81 -13.22 11.13
CA MET A 440 17.81 -13.27 10.06
C MET A 440 19.18 -12.79 10.52
N ARG A 441 19.24 -11.75 11.36
CA ARG A 441 20.49 -11.30 12.01
C ARG A 441 21.16 -12.38 12.85
N ARG A 442 20.37 -13.27 13.49
CA ARG A 442 20.88 -14.39 14.28
C ARG A 442 21.19 -15.63 13.45
N ARG A 443 20.30 -16.01 12.53
CA ARG A 443 20.45 -17.25 11.72
C ARG A 443 21.53 -17.12 10.65
N GLN A 444 21.68 -15.94 10.06
CA GLN A 444 22.66 -15.69 8.99
C GLN A 444 23.46 -14.41 9.29
N PRO A 445 24.36 -14.42 10.29
CA PRO A 445 25.11 -13.23 10.67
C PRO A 445 26.03 -12.74 9.55
N ASN A 446 26.60 -13.67 8.77
CA ASN A 446 27.58 -13.42 7.70
C ASN A 446 26.96 -12.95 6.38
N LEU A 447 25.62 -12.91 6.27
CA LEU A 447 24.97 -12.42 5.06
C LEU A 447 25.25 -10.90 4.93
N PRO A 448 25.73 -10.43 3.76
CA PRO A 448 26.06 -9.04 3.54
C PRO A 448 24.82 -8.16 3.69
N ARG A 449 24.93 -7.10 4.50
CA ARG A 449 23.87 -6.12 4.75
C ARG A 449 24.35 -4.74 4.35
N PRO A 450 24.24 -4.37 3.06
CA PRO A 450 24.73 -3.07 2.60
C PRO A 450 24.07 -1.90 3.32
N PHE A 451 22.78 -2.02 3.64
CA PHE A 451 22.07 -1.13 4.55
C PHE A 451 21.72 -1.92 5.81
N LYS A 452 21.82 -1.29 6.98
CA LYS A 452 21.50 -1.91 8.26
C LYS A 452 20.62 -0.96 9.06
N ALA A 453 19.37 -1.33 9.27
CA ALA A 453 18.42 -0.61 10.11
C ALA A 453 18.93 -0.51 11.54
N TRP A 454 18.74 0.65 12.14
CA TRP A 454 19.14 0.87 13.52
C TRP A 454 18.28 0.02 14.47
N LEU A 455 18.91 -0.66 15.44
CA LEU A 455 18.22 -1.59 16.34
C LEU A 455 17.02 -0.96 17.09
N PRO A 456 17.14 0.26 17.66
CA PRO A 456 16.01 0.96 18.25
C PRO A 456 14.85 1.17 17.29
N ALA A 457 15.10 1.45 16.00
CA ALA A 457 14.03 1.60 15.01
C ALA A 457 13.29 0.26 14.76
N VAL A 458 14.03 -0.86 14.71
CA VAL A 458 13.43 -2.20 14.57
C VAL A 458 12.58 -2.55 15.80
N TRP A 459 13.09 -2.30 17.01
CA TRP A 459 12.35 -2.54 18.24
C TRP A 459 11.13 -1.63 18.38
N LEU A 460 11.26 -0.35 18.04
CA LEU A 460 10.14 0.58 18.01
C LEU A 460 9.04 0.10 17.05
N ARG A 461 9.42 -0.38 15.86
CA ARG A 461 8.47 -0.96 14.90
C ARG A 461 7.72 -2.16 15.47
N ILE A 462 8.42 -3.05 16.17
CA ILE A 462 7.84 -4.24 16.82
C ILE A 462 6.87 -3.82 17.93
N ILE A 463 7.29 -2.93 18.82
CA ILE A 463 6.46 -2.44 19.94
C ILE A 463 5.17 -1.81 19.41
N VAL A 464 5.28 -0.99 18.37
CA VAL A 464 4.14 -0.31 17.75
C VAL A 464 3.21 -1.30 17.04
N CYS A 465 3.73 -2.30 16.33
CA CYS A 465 2.90 -3.39 15.80
C CYS A 465 2.06 -4.02 16.92
N VAL A 466 2.71 -4.41 18.02
CA VAL A 466 2.04 -5.08 19.15
C VAL A 466 1.01 -4.14 19.79
N ALA A 467 1.34 -2.87 19.98
CA ALA A 467 0.41 -1.88 20.54
C ALA A 467 -0.84 -1.69 19.66
N LEU A 468 -0.65 -1.59 18.33
CA LEU A 468 -1.76 -1.43 17.37
C LEU A 468 -2.62 -2.70 17.29
N LEU A 469 -2.01 -3.88 17.39
CA LEU A 469 -2.73 -5.15 17.49
C LEU A 469 -3.48 -5.29 18.82
N ALA A 470 -3.03 -4.61 19.88
CA ALA A 470 -3.72 -4.57 21.16
C ALA A 470 -4.93 -3.60 21.17
N ALA A 471 -5.05 -2.71 20.17
CA ALA A 471 -6.08 -1.66 20.15
C ALA A 471 -7.53 -2.17 20.26
N PRO A 472 -7.95 -3.25 19.58
CA PRO A 472 -9.32 -3.76 19.69
C PRO A 472 -9.72 -4.22 21.10
N PHE A 473 -8.74 -4.56 21.94
CA PHE A 473 -8.96 -4.99 23.32
C PHE A 473 -9.16 -3.81 24.29
N ILE A 474 -8.91 -2.58 23.85
CA ILE A 474 -9.05 -1.36 24.64
C ILE A 474 -10.20 -0.55 24.05
N PRO A 475 -11.44 -0.70 24.56
CA PRO A 475 -12.61 -0.07 23.98
C PRO A 475 -12.56 1.47 24.10
N PRO A 476 -13.09 2.21 23.12
CA PRO A 476 -13.25 3.65 23.22
C PRO A 476 -14.32 4.02 24.28
N PRO A 477 -14.27 5.25 24.84
CA PRO A 477 -15.17 5.69 25.92
C PRO A 477 -16.67 5.46 25.62
N ASP A 478 -17.09 5.76 24.40
CA ASP A 478 -18.50 5.65 23.98
C ASP A 478 -18.84 4.29 23.34
N ARG A 479 -17.89 3.34 23.32
CA ARG A 479 -17.94 2.05 22.58
C ARG A 479 -18.24 2.17 21.07
N LYS A 480 -18.38 3.40 20.58
CA LYS A 480 -18.37 3.79 19.17
C LYS A 480 -16.94 4.12 18.80
N GLY A 481 -16.44 3.47 17.76
CA GLY A 481 -15.12 3.77 17.20
C GLY A 481 -15.20 5.00 16.33
N ASP A 482 -14.36 5.02 15.30
CA ASP A 482 -14.44 5.93 14.17
C ASP A 482 -15.41 5.47 13.07
N VAL A 483 -16.27 4.49 13.41
CA VAL A 483 -17.32 3.90 12.58
C VAL A 483 -18.60 3.75 13.41
N ASP A 484 -19.75 3.79 12.74
CA ASP A 484 -21.08 3.74 13.36
C ASP A 484 -21.49 2.34 13.88
N PHE A 485 -20.71 1.30 13.58
CA PHE A 485 -20.92 -0.06 14.06
C PHE A 485 -19.86 -0.47 15.10
N PHE A 486 -19.84 -1.74 15.49
CA PHE A 486 -18.95 -2.23 16.55
C PHE A 486 -17.48 -1.89 16.26
N TYR A 487 -16.85 -1.14 17.18
CA TYR A 487 -15.53 -0.53 16.97
C TYR A 487 -14.43 -1.53 16.57
N ALA A 488 -14.47 -2.77 17.05
CA ALA A 488 -13.46 -3.79 16.75
C ALA A 488 -13.80 -4.68 15.54
N THR A 489 -14.80 -4.33 14.74
CA THR A 489 -15.21 -5.13 13.55
C THR A 489 -14.07 -5.29 12.56
N TYR A 490 -13.24 -4.26 12.37
CA TYR A 490 -12.10 -4.33 11.45
C TYR A 490 -11.09 -5.42 11.86
N ALA A 491 -10.90 -5.60 13.17
CA ALA A 491 -10.00 -6.62 13.71
C ALA A 491 -10.61 -8.02 13.60
N ILE A 492 -11.92 -8.16 13.82
CA ILE A 492 -12.63 -9.44 13.65
C ILE A 492 -12.53 -9.90 12.18
N VAL A 493 -12.84 -9.01 11.24
CA VAL A 493 -12.75 -9.31 9.79
C VAL A 493 -11.31 -9.64 9.41
N GLY A 494 -10.36 -8.82 9.85
CA GLY A 494 -8.94 -9.01 9.58
C GLY A 494 -8.39 -10.34 10.10
N VAL A 495 -8.65 -10.67 11.36
CA VAL A 495 -8.27 -11.96 11.96
C VAL A 495 -9.00 -13.11 11.29
N GLY A 496 -10.29 -12.95 10.97
CA GLY A 496 -11.07 -13.96 10.26
C GLY A 496 -10.47 -14.33 8.90
N ILE A 497 -10.01 -13.34 8.13
CA ILE A 497 -9.33 -13.55 6.84
C ILE A 497 -8.00 -14.31 7.03
N LEU A 498 -7.22 -13.96 8.06
CA LEU A 498 -5.96 -14.66 8.33
C LEU A 498 -6.19 -16.09 8.83
N LEU A 499 -7.16 -16.30 9.71
CA LEU A 499 -7.57 -17.63 10.16
C LEU A 499 -8.06 -18.48 9.00
N PHE A 500 -8.85 -17.90 8.09
CA PHE A 500 -9.21 -18.56 6.85
C PHE A 500 -7.97 -18.97 6.05
N GLY A 501 -6.96 -18.12 5.94
CA GLY A 501 -5.71 -18.47 5.27
C GLY A 501 -4.94 -19.62 5.94
N VAL A 502 -4.90 -19.66 7.27
CA VAL A 502 -4.29 -20.78 8.03
C VAL A 502 -5.11 -22.07 7.85
N ILE A 503 -6.43 -22.00 7.90
CA ILE A 503 -7.33 -23.14 7.71
C ILE A 503 -7.20 -23.67 6.28
N TYR A 504 -7.21 -22.78 5.29
CA TYR A 504 -6.99 -23.12 3.89
C TYR A 504 -5.66 -23.87 3.75
N TRP A 505 -4.55 -23.26 4.22
CA TRP A 505 -3.23 -23.91 4.23
C TRP A 505 -3.28 -25.31 4.86
N TYR A 506 -3.87 -25.45 6.04
CA TYR A 506 -3.94 -26.74 6.73
C TYR A 506 -4.72 -27.78 5.92
N ILE A 507 -5.86 -27.40 5.33
CA ILE A 507 -6.68 -28.30 4.53
C ILE A 507 -5.92 -28.80 3.31
N TRP A 508 -5.33 -27.91 2.51
CA TRP A 508 -4.74 -28.30 1.22
C TRP A 508 -3.31 -28.85 1.33
N THR A 509 -2.52 -28.44 2.33
CA THR A 509 -1.14 -28.91 2.50
C THR A 509 -0.96 -30.06 3.49
N VAL A 510 -1.90 -30.25 4.42
CA VAL A 510 -1.77 -31.27 5.49
C VAL A 510 -2.91 -32.27 5.42
N LEU A 511 -4.17 -31.83 5.45
CA LEU A 511 -5.32 -32.72 5.56
C LEU A 511 -5.55 -33.53 4.28
N LEU A 512 -5.64 -32.88 3.12
CA LEU A 512 -5.85 -33.54 1.83
C LEU A 512 -4.69 -34.49 1.45
N PRO A 513 -3.41 -34.11 1.61
CA PRO A 513 -2.30 -35.03 1.32
C PRO A 513 -2.26 -36.22 2.28
N ARG A 514 -2.56 -36.02 3.58
CA ARG A 514 -2.68 -37.13 4.55
C ARG A 514 -3.82 -38.07 4.22
N TRP A 515 -4.97 -37.53 3.80
CA TRP A 515 -6.13 -38.35 3.46
C TRP A 515 -5.92 -39.10 2.13
N GLY A 516 -5.26 -38.46 1.16
CA GLY A 516 -4.95 -39.04 -0.14
C GLY A 516 -3.66 -39.87 -0.20
N GLY A 517 -2.87 -39.94 0.88
CA GLY A 517 -1.62 -40.71 0.90
C GLY A 517 -0.50 -40.15 0.00
N TYR A 518 -0.50 -38.85 -0.28
CA TYR A 518 0.50 -38.20 -1.13
C TYR A 518 1.22 -37.06 -0.41
N LYS A 519 2.33 -36.60 -0.99
CA LYS A 519 3.03 -35.36 -0.65
C LYS A 519 2.91 -34.37 -1.79
N LEU A 520 2.98 -33.08 -1.48
CA LEU A 520 3.00 -32.03 -2.50
C LEU A 520 4.45 -31.80 -2.92
N GLU A 521 4.74 -32.04 -4.20
CA GLU A 521 6.03 -31.71 -4.82
C GLU A 521 5.84 -30.56 -5.82
N GLU A 522 6.87 -29.73 -5.95
CA GLU A 522 6.91 -28.63 -6.91
C GLU A 522 7.45 -29.17 -8.23
N GLU A 523 6.59 -29.26 -9.25
CA GLU A 523 6.96 -29.62 -10.61
C GLU A 523 6.87 -28.39 -11.51
N VAL A 524 7.85 -28.22 -12.42
CA VAL A 524 7.80 -27.14 -13.41
C VAL A 524 7.04 -27.63 -14.62
N ASP A 525 5.95 -26.94 -14.95
CA ASP A 525 5.12 -27.20 -16.12
C ASP A 525 5.21 -25.98 -17.07
N VAL A 526 4.95 -26.18 -18.37
CA VAL A 526 4.98 -25.12 -19.37
C VAL A 526 3.63 -25.07 -20.07
N LEU A 527 2.92 -23.96 -19.93
CA LEU A 527 1.62 -23.73 -20.57
C LEU A 527 1.75 -23.64 -22.10
N ASP A 528 0.63 -23.83 -22.81
CA ASP A 528 0.53 -23.73 -24.28
C ASP A 528 0.95 -22.37 -24.88
N ASP A 529 1.15 -21.35 -24.03
CA ASP A 529 1.65 -20.02 -24.42
C ASP A 529 3.15 -19.83 -24.14
N GLY A 530 3.85 -20.89 -23.72
CA GLY A 530 5.28 -20.89 -23.39
C GLY A 530 5.61 -20.41 -21.98
N THR A 531 4.60 -20.10 -21.15
CA THR A 531 4.79 -19.63 -19.77
C THR A 531 5.13 -20.81 -18.85
N SER A 532 6.24 -20.72 -18.12
CA SER A 532 6.55 -21.67 -17.05
C SER A 532 5.69 -21.41 -15.82
N ILE A 533 5.13 -22.48 -15.26
CA ILE A 533 4.36 -22.47 -14.02
C ILE A 533 4.94 -23.51 -13.06
N THR A 534 4.83 -23.26 -11.76
CA THR A 534 5.16 -24.25 -10.74
C THR A 534 3.87 -24.92 -10.32
N LYS A 535 3.68 -26.16 -10.73
CA LYS A 535 2.54 -26.97 -10.35
C LYS A 535 2.88 -27.72 -9.07
N LEU A 536 1.98 -27.65 -8.09
CA LEU A 536 2.06 -28.48 -6.90
C LEU A 536 1.35 -29.80 -7.21
N VAL A 537 2.12 -30.87 -7.37
CA VAL A 537 1.62 -32.17 -7.84
C VAL A 537 1.62 -33.18 -6.69
N PRO A 538 0.55 -33.99 -6.55
CA PRO A 538 0.54 -35.14 -5.66
C PRO A 538 1.61 -36.17 -6.05
N SER A 539 2.62 -36.33 -5.19
CA SER A 539 3.61 -37.39 -5.25
C SER A 539 3.24 -38.46 -4.24
N TYR A 540 2.76 -39.60 -4.72
CA TYR A 540 2.37 -40.72 -3.86
C TYR A 540 3.64 -41.45 -3.39
N ILE A 541 3.80 -41.60 -2.07
CA ILE A 541 4.89 -42.40 -1.52
C ILE A 541 4.55 -43.86 -1.82
N LEU A 542 5.27 -44.47 -2.75
CA LEU A 542 5.19 -45.91 -3.04
C LEU A 542 5.62 -46.75 -1.83
#